data_AF-A0AAV1I9J5-F1
#
_entry.id   AF-A0AAV1I9J5-F1
#
_cell.length_a   1.000
_cell.length_b   1.000
_cell.length_c   1.000
_cell.angle_alpha   90.00
_cell.angle_beta   90.00
_cell.angle_gamma   90.00
#
_symmetry.space_group_name_H-M   'P 1'
#
loop_
_entity.id
_entity.type
_entity.pdbx_description
1 polymer ?
#
loop_
_entity_poly.entity_id
_entity_poly.type
_entity_poly.pdbx_seq_one_letter_code
_entity_poly.pdbx_strand_id
1 'polypeptide(L)'
;MHAFVESPDITRLFIVGQGRDLVAGSFLPAKARKKALFFVKTSKSALDRLDFYDMVVWGELGDSPLESLSVLSSAVAVPLLRSQIRHGSMPDSAALELTDSLQAFVSSVLVELGNTKGERLLPLPIGWQQERGLAAAHHGNASPRSQASNDVAALEAAVVTWRHLVQDILSKTPQAFIQGPGQTATPLLELEYWSARAADLSGLVAQLGGPGAGVVSAQLKAASSTYSAALDRLVLEIKVAQEEAVDNEKWLRPLRKYLEAFMEPPEYPARPETFKEQSCCNRILLRQARSWHWPSQSLMPSSPAMINVVNAGASVHLLHGPVCCLSALCCML
;
A
#
# COMPACT_ATOMS: atom_id res chain seq x y z
N MET A 1 -4.14 -19.49 -33.32
CA MET A 1 -3.12 -18.81 -34.16
C MET A 1 -3.69 -18.42 -35.52
N HIS A 2 -4.23 -19.35 -36.32
CA HIS A 2 -4.84 -19.03 -37.63
C HIS A 2 -5.88 -17.92 -37.57
N ALA A 3 -6.81 -18.02 -36.62
CA ALA A 3 -7.84 -17.01 -36.38
C ALA A 3 -7.26 -15.61 -36.04
N PHE A 4 -6.09 -15.53 -35.38
CA PHE A 4 -5.41 -14.26 -35.16
C PHE A 4 -4.87 -13.67 -36.45
N VAL A 5 -4.38 -14.47 -37.40
CA VAL A 5 -3.85 -13.96 -38.67
C VAL A 5 -5.00 -13.46 -39.55
N GLU A 6 -6.03 -14.28 -39.75
CA GLU A 6 -7.08 -14.01 -40.74
C GLU A 6 -8.21 -13.11 -40.25
N SER A 7 -8.59 -13.20 -38.97
CA SER A 7 -9.72 -12.43 -38.47
C SER A 7 -9.28 -10.99 -38.15
N PRO A 8 -9.96 -9.97 -38.69
CA PRO A 8 -9.67 -8.58 -38.34
C PRO A 8 -10.07 -8.24 -36.90
N ASP A 9 -11.01 -8.98 -36.32
CA ASP A 9 -11.53 -8.72 -34.97
C ASP A 9 -10.63 -9.29 -33.86
N ILE A 10 -9.87 -10.34 -34.15
CA ILE A 10 -8.94 -10.95 -33.20
C ILE A 10 -7.61 -10.19 -33.26
N THR A 11 -7.48 -9.19 -32.40
CA THR A 11 -6.30 -8.31 -32.34
C THR A 11 -5.27 -8.75 -31.31
N ARG A 12 -5.55 -9.78 -30.49
CA ARG A 12 -4.67 -10.23 -29.41
C ARG A 12 -4.47 -11.73 -29.48
N LEU A 13 -3.23 -12.15 -29.26
CA LEU A 13 -2.85 -13.54 -29.11
C LEU A 13 -1.86 -13.65 -27.95
N PHE A 14 -2.13 -14.57 -27.04
CA PHE A 14 -1.27 -14.93 -25.93
C PHE A 14 -0.81 -16.37 -26.11
N ILE A 15 0.45 -16.63 -25.79
CA ILE A 15 1.04 -17.97 -25.72
C ILE A 15 1.59 -18.15 -24.31
N VAL A 16 1.06 -19.14 -23.59
CA VAL A 16 1.37 -19.36 -22.17
C VAL A 16 1.83 -20.79 -21.97
N GLY A 17 2.85 -20.97 -21.14
CA GLY A 17 3.27 -22.30 -20.69
C GLY A 17 2.32 -22.87 -19.63
N GLN A 18 1.85 -24.09 -19.83
CA GLN A 18 1.04 -24.85 -18.90
C GLN A 18 1.70 -26.22 -18.62
N GLY A 19 2.58 -26.26 -17.62
CA GLY A 19 3.37 -27.46 -17.33
C GLY A 19 4.46 -27.68 -18.40
N ARG A 20 4.34 -28.75 -19.19
CA ARG A 20 5.23 -29.03 -20.34
C ARG A 20 4.66 -28.55 -21.68
N ASP A 21 3.40 -28.13 -21.70
CA ASP A 21 2.70 -27.75 -22.93
C ASP A 21 2.63 -26.22 -23.10
N LEU A 22 2.45 -25.78 -24.35
CA LEU A 22 2.18 -24.38 -24.69
C LEU A 22 0.74 -24.23 -25.17
N VAL A 23 0.01 -23.29 -24.58
CA VAL A 23 -1.39 -23.00 -24.94
C VAL A 23 -1.46 -21.61 -25.57
N ALA A 24 -2.08 -21.52 -26.74
CA ALA A 24 -2.29 -20.27 -27.44
C ALA A 24 -3.78 -19.87 -27.44
N GLY A 25 -4.09 -18.63 -27.10
CA GLY A 25 -5.46 -18.13 -27.02
C GLY A 25 -5.55 -16.61 -27.16
N SER A 26 -6.76 -16.09 -27.42
CA SER A 26 -7.01 -14.64 -27.52
C SER A 26 -7.10 -13.94 -26.16
N PHE A 27 -7.17 -14.72 -25.08
CA PHE A 27 -7.27 -14.24 -23.71
C PHE A 27 -6.17 -14.86 -22.85
N LEU A 28 -5.65 -14.07 -21.90
CA LEU A 28 -4.71 -14.57 -20.92
C LEU A 28 -5.46 -15.49 -19.92
N PRO A 29 -5.06 -16.76 -19.75
CA PRO A 29 -5.69 -17.63 -18.77
C PRO A 29 -5.46 -17.13 -17.34
N ALA A 30 -6.47 -17.21 -16.47
CA ALA A 30 -6.35 -16.79 -15.07
C ALA A 30 -5.28 -17.55 -14.26
N LYS A 31 -4.82 -18.71 -14.76
CA LYS A 31 -3.76 -19.54 -14.15
C LYS A 31 -2.41 -19.44 -14.88
N ALA A 32 -2.19 -18.40 -15.69
CA ALA A 32 -0.90 -18.15 -16.34
C ALA A 32 0.15 -17.82 -15.25
N ARG A 33 0.91 -18.82 -14.82
CA ARG A 33 1.65 -18.74 -13.55
C ARG A 33 3.04 -18.10 -13.62
N LYS A 34 3.66 -17.95 -14.80
CA LYS A 34 5.08 -17.53 -14.86
C LYS A 34 5.45 -16.63 -16.03
N LYS A 35 5.12 -17.02 -17.26
CA LYS A 35 5.51 -16.29 -18.47
C LYS A 35 4.47 -16.45 -19.56
N ALA A 36 4.18 -15.34 -20.24
CA ALA A 36 3.32 -15.32 -21.41
C ALA A 36 3.96 -14.49 -22.52
N LEU A 37 3.97 -15.00 -23.75
CA LEU A 37 4.23 -14.18 -24.92
C LEU A 37 2.92 -13.56 -25.38
N PHE A 38 2.94 -12.29 -25.75
CA PHE A 38 1.80 -11.62 -26.35
C PHE A 38 2.13 -11.11 -27.74
N PHE A 39 1.10 -11.06 -28.58
CA PHE A 39 1.10 -10.45 -29.90
C PHE A 39 -0.18 -9.61 -30.01
N VAL A 40 -0.04 -8.36 -30.39
CA VAL A 40 -1.13 -7.39 -30.50
C VAL A 40 -1.06 -6.72 -31.86
N LYS A 41 -2.14 -6.79 -32.63
CA LYS A 41 -2.27 -6.03 -33.88
C LYS A 41 -2.42 -4.55 -33.57
N THR A 42 -1.71 -3.70 -34.31
CA THR A 42 -1.83 -2.24 -34.23
C THR A 42 -3.11 -1.73 -34.90
N SER A 43 -3.73 -2.52 -35.79
CA SER A 43 -5.03 -2.23 -36.41
C SER A 43 -5.91 -3.48 -36.58
N LYS A 44 -7.22 -3.29 -36.76
CA LYS A 44 -8.18 -4.36 -37.03
C LYS A 44 -8.16 -4.79 -38.49
N SER A 45 -7.16 -5.57 -38.86
CA SER A 45 -6.97 -6.05 -40.24
C SER A 45 -6.49 -7.50 -40.27
N ALA A 46 -6.72 -8.19 -41.38
CA ALA A 46 -6.06 -9.46 -41.64
C ALA A 46 -4.56 -9.21 -41.86
N LEU A 47 -3.71 -10.08 -41.32
CA LEU A 47 -2.27 -9.94 -41.43
C LEU A 47 -1.78 -10.64 -42.71
N ASP A 48 -1.04 -9.91 -43.54
CA ASP A 48 -0.24 -10.49 -44.61
C ASP A 48 1.18 -10.77 -44.12
N ARG A 49 1.91 -11.65 -44.83
CA ARG A 49 3.29 -12.03 -44.51
C ARG A 49 4.25 -10.86 -44.59
N LEU A 50 4.00 -9.91 -45.50
CA LEU A 50 4.89 -8.77 -45.73
C LEU A 50 4.77 -7.72 -44.62
N ASP A 51 3.55 -7.52 -44.09
CA ASP A 51 3.27 -6.42 -43.14
C ASP A 51 3.28 -6.88 -41.67
N PHE A 52 3.53 -8.17 -41.41
CA PHE A 52 3.43 -8.75 -40.06
C PHE A 52 4.26 -7.99 -39.03
N TYR A 53 5.51 -7.63 -39.35
CA TYR A 53 6.42 -6.98 -38.41
C TYR A 53 6.06 -5.51 -38.12
N ASP A 54 5.39 -4.84 -39.05
CA ASP A 54 4.96 -3.45 -38.89
C ASP A 54 3.60 -3.37 -38.18
N MET A 55 2.78 -4.41 -38.32
CA MET A 55 1.39 -4.44 -37.86
C MET A 55 1.21 -5.19 -36.53
N VAL A 56 2.25 -5.85 -36.01
CA VAL A 56 2.17 -6.64 -34.78
C VAL A 56 3.23 -6.21 -33.77
N VAL A 57 2.75 -5.72 -32.62
CA VAL A 57 3.58 -5.53 -31.43
C VAL A 57 3.61 -6.84 -30.65
N TRP A 58 4.79 -7.28 -30.26
CA TRP A 58 4.95 -8.52 -29.50
C TRP A 58 5.90 -8.31 -28.32
N GLY A 59 5.78 -9.18 -27.33
CA GLY A 59 6.63 -9.12 -26.14
C GLY A 59 6.35 -10.23 -25.15
N GLU A 60 7.05 -10.17 -24.03
CA GLU A 60 6.92 -11.10 -22.91
C GLU A 60 6.27 -10.39 -21.71
N LEU A 61 5.34 -11.08 -21.05
CA LEU A 61 4.79 -10.73 -19.76
C LEU A 61 5.37 -11.69 -18.72
N GLY A 62 6.07 -11.13 -17.74
CA GLY A 62 6.61 -11.86 -16.60
C GLY A 62 5.55 -12.25 -15.55
N ASP A 63 6.03 -12.77 -14.43
CA ASP A 63 5.25 -13.16 -13.26
C ASP A 63 4.77 -11.96 -12.44
N SER A 64 5.45 -10.82 -12.55
CA SER A 64 5.07 -9.56 -11.92
C SER A 64 4.75 -8.47 -12.96
N PRO A 65 3.51 -8.42 -13.48
CA PRO A 65 3.12 -7.43 -14.49
C PRO A 65 3.18 -6.01 -13.95
N LEU A 66 2.94 -5.80 -12.65
CA LEU A 66 2.96 -4.49 -12.02
C LEU A 66 4.39 -3.95 -11.85
N GLU A 67 5.36 -4.81 -11.54
CA GLU A 67 6.79 -4.43 -11.58
C GLU A 67 7.24 -4.10 -13.00
N SER A 68 6.84 -4.93 -13.97
CA SER A 68 7.13 -4.68 -15.38
C SER A 68 6.56 -3.32 -15.82
N LEU A 69 5.35 -2.98 -15.39
CA LEU A 69 4.70 -1.71 -15.68
C LEU A 69 5.40 -0.53 -14.99
N SER A 70 5.87 -0.71 -13.77
CA SER A 70 6.66 0.29 -13.03
C SER A 70 7.97 0.61 -13.75
N VAL A 71 8.68 -0.43 -14.23
CA VAL A 71 9.91 -0.26 -15.00
C VAL A 71 9.64 0.36 -16.37
N LEU A 72 8.64 -0.12 -17.10
CA LEU A 72 8.30 0.44 -18.43
C LEU A 72 7.91 1.92 -18.35
N SER A 73 7.10 2.30 -17.35
CA SER A 73 6.67 3.69 -17.20
C SER A 73 7.84 4.61 -16.85
N SER A 74 8.68 4.23 -15.88
CA SER A 74 9.79 5.07 -15.41
C SER A 74 11.04 5.03 -16.30
N ALA A 75 11.43 3.88 -16.83
CA ALA A 75 12.67 3.69 -17.58
C ALA A 75 12.50 3.85 -19.10
N VAL A 76 11.29 3.73 -19.64
CA VAL A 76 11.03 3.80 -21.09
C VAL A 76 10.10 4.96 -21.44
N ALA A 77 8.88 4.99 -20.90
CA ALA A 77 7.89 6.00 -21.29
C ALA A 77 8.32 7.42 -20.93
N VAL A 78 8.88 7.63 -19.73
CA VAL A 78 9.39 8.93 -19.29
C VAL A 78 10.52 9.47 -20.20
N PRO A 79 11.61 8.73 -20.48
CA PRO A 79 12.64 9.20 -21.39
C PRO A 79 12.13 9.45 -22.82
N LEU A 80 11.23 8.61 -23.32
CA LEU A 80 10.63 8.78 -24.66
C LEU A 80 9.83 10.08 -24.76
N LEU A 81 8.94 10.34 -23.78
CA LEU A 81 8.16 11.58 -23.75
C LEU A 81 9.10 12.81 -23.68
N ARG A 82 10.11 12.77 -22.82
CA ARG A 82 11.12 13.85 -22.71
C ARG A 82 11.87 14.09 -24.01
N SER A 83 12.18 13.04 -24.76
CA SER A 83 12.82 13.15 -26.07
C SER A 83 11.89 13.84 -27.07
N GLN A 84 10.61 13.42 -27.16
CA GLN A 84 9.63 14.02 -28.06
C GLN A 84 9.40 15.51 -27.77
N ILE A 85 9.30 15.87 -26.48
CA ILE A 85 9.17 17.27 -26.04
C ILE A 85 10.41 18.08 -26.46
N ARG A 86 11.62 17.53 -26.24
CA ARG A 86 12.88 18.19 -26.61
C ARG A 86 13.01 18.43 -28.12
N HIS A 87 12.51 17.50 -28.93
CA HIS A 87 12.51 17.62 -30.40
C HIS A 87 11.38 18.50 -30.94
N GLY A 88 10.53 19.07 -30.08
CA GLY A 88 9.40 19.91 -30.51
C GLY A 88 8.39 19.14 -31.35
N SER A 89 8.28 17.82 -31.17
CA SER A 89 7.39 16.96 -31.95
C SER A 89 5.91 17.16 -31.62
N MET A 90 5.59 17.98 -30.61
CA MET A 90 4.24 18.24 -30.15
C MET A 90 4.11 19.66 -29.56
N PRO A 91 2.88 20.24 -29.51
CA PRO A 91 2.64 21.53 -28.86
C PRO A 91 2.85 21.49 -27.34
N ASP A 92 3.21 22.64 -26.76
CA ASP A 92 3.48 22.78 -25.31
C ASP A 92 2.30 22.37 -24.41
N SER A 93 1.06 22.68 -24.81
CA SER A 93 -0.13 22.29 -24.07
C SER A 93 -0.30 20.77 -23.99
N ALA A 94 -0.06 20.08 -25.11
CA ALA A 94 -0.13 18.62 -25.16
C ALA A 94 1.05 17.99 -24.41
N ALA A 95 2.25 18.60 -24.46
CA ALA A 95 3.41 18.14 -23.70
C ALA A 95 3.16 18.19 -22.20
N LEU A 96 2.54 19.28 -21.72
CA LEU A 96 2.14 19.44 -20.32
C LEU A 96 1.12 18.38 -19.91
N GLU A 97 0.03 18.23 -20.67
CA GLU A 97 -1.04 17.25 -20.38
C GLU A 97 -0.53 15.80 -20.34
N LEU A 98 0.32 15.41 -21.29
CA LEU A 98 0.93 14.07 -21.30
C LEU A 98 1.90 13.88 -20.14
N THR A 99 2.64 14.92 -19.75
CA THR A 99 3.56 14.85 -18.60
C THR A 99 2.80 14.64 -17.30
N ASP A 100 1.72 15.38 -17.08
CA ASP A 100 0.87 15.24 -15.90
C ASP A 100 0.16 13.89 -15.86
N SER A 101 -0.35 13.42 -17.01
CA SER A 101 -0.98 12.10 -17.13
C SER A 101 0.01 10.98 -16.84
N LEU A 102 1.23 11.08 -17.37
CA LEU A 102 2.29 10.09 -17.12
C LEU A 102 2.74 10.13 -15.65
N GLN A 103 2.82 11.32 -15.03
CA GLN A 103 3.11 11.49 -13.62
C GLN A 103 2.07 10.79 -12.74
N ALA A 104 0.79 11.01 -13.02
CA ALA A 104 -0.30 10.37 -12.30
C ALA A 104 -0.24 8.83 -12.48
N PHE A 105 0.03 8.36 -13.70
CA PHE A 105 0.17 6.94 -14.00
C PHE A 105 1.34 6.29 -13.24
N VAL A 106 2.54 6.86 -13.31
CA VAL A 106 3.73 6.36 -12.59
C VAL A 106 3.46 6.32 -11.09
N SER A 107 2.83 7.37 -10.54
CA SER A 107 2.49 7.45 -9.12
C SER A 107 1.51 6.36 -8.71
N SER A 108 0.46 6.13 -9.51
CA SER A 108 -0.54 5.10 -9.26
C SER A 108 0.07 3.69 -9.32
N VAL A 109 0.89 3.40 -10.33
CA VAL A 109 1.56 2.10 -10.47
C VAL A 109 2.51 1.84 -9.30
N LEU A 110 3.25 2.87 -8.85
CA LEU A 110 4.15 2.75 -7.69
C LEU A 110 3.38 2.48 -6.40
N VAL A 111 2.31 3.23 -6.14
CA VAL A 111 1.47 3.04 -4.94
C VAL A 111 0.87 1.64 -4.93
N GLU A 112 0.34 1.17 -6.06
CA GLU A 112 -0.24 -0.17 -6.14
C GLU A 112 0.82 -1.26 -5.99
N LEU A 113 2.02 -1.05 -6.55
CA LEU A 113 3.13 -1.98 -6.37
C LEU A 113 3.52 -2.09 -4.89
N GLY A 114 3.58 -0.97 -4.18
CA GLY A 114 3.76 -0.95 -2.73
C GLY A 114 2.67 -1.75 -2.01
N ASN A 115 1.40 -1.48 -2.33
CA ASN A 115 0.26 -2.16 -1.71
C ASN A 115 0.35 -3.68 -1.86
N THR A 116 0.75 -4.19 -3.03
CA THR A 116 0.93 -5.64 -3.25
C THR A 116 2.04 -6.25 -2.39
N LYS A 117 3.03 -5.45 -1.99
CA LYS A 117 4.15 -5.83 -1.12
C LYS A 117 3.90 -5.54 0.36
N GLY A 118 2.74 -4.97 0.71
CA GLY A 118 2.44 -4.53 2.07
C GLY A 118 3.20 -3.28 2.50
N GLU A 119 3.61 -2.43 1.55
CA GLU A 119 4.34 -1.19 1.80
C GLU A 119 3.58 0.02 1.27
N ARG A 120 3.68 1.16 1.96
CA ARG A 120 3.06 2.43 1.53
C ARG A 120 4.11 3.31 0.90
N LEU A 121 4.12 3.45 -0.44
CA LEU A 121 5.16 4.21 -1.14
C LEU A 121 4.72 5.65 -1.44
N LEU A 122 5.62 6.60 -1.20
CA LEU A 122 5.42 8.03 -1.52
C LEU A 122 6.02 8.35 -2.90
N PRO A 123 5.18 8.64 -3.93
CA PRO A 123 5.67 8.90 -5.27
C PRO A 123 6.35 10.28 -5.35
N LEU A 124 7.54 10.31 -5.94
CA LEU A 124 8.23 11.55 -6.29
C LEU A 124 7.87 11.99 -7.72
N PRO A 125 7.99 13.30 -8.05
CA PRO A 125 7.86 13.77 -9.43
C PRO A 125 8.86 13.10 -10.38
N ILE A 126 8.43 12.90 -11.62
CA ILE A 126 9.24 12.38 -12.73
C ILE A 126 10.48 13.27 -12.90
N GLY A 127 11.66 12.66 -12.90
CA GLY A 127 12.96 13.36 -12.90
C GLY A 127 13.63 13.42 -11.56
N TRP A 128 12.86 13.45 -10.47
CA TRP A 128 13.38 13.43 -9.11
C TRP A 128 13.69 12.01 -8.63
N GLN A 129 13.06 11.01 -9.24
CA GLN A 129 13.27 9.58 -8.96
C GLN A 129 14.61 9.04 -9.51
N GLN A 130 15.06 9.55 -10.67
CA GLN A 130 16.14 8.92 -11.45
C GLN A 130 17.51 9.58 -11.27
N GLU A 131 17.56 10.85 -10.87
CA GLU A 131 18.80 11.63 -10.90
C GLU A 131 19.78 11.36 -9.76
N ARG A 132 19.42 10.60 -8.71
CA ARG A 132 20.34 10.42 -7.57
C ARG A 132 20.52 8.99 -7.05
N GLY A 133 20.11 8.00 -7.85
CA GLY A 133 20.44 6.59 -7.64
C GLY A 133 21.67 6.11 -8.45
N LEU A 134 21.92 6.65 -9.64
CA LEU A 134 23.03 6.20 -10.53
C LEU A 134 23.61 7.27 -11.48
N ALA A 135 23.43 8.58 -11.23
CA ALA A 135 24.05 9.61 -12.07
C ALA A 135 24.30 10.93 -11.32
N ALA A 136 25.23 10.92 -10.37
CA ALA A 136 25.84 12.15 -9.84
C ALA A 136 26.82 12.82 -10.84
N ALA A 137 26.73 12.50 -12.13
CA ALA A 137 27.63 13.00 -13.15
C ALA A 137 26.86 13.20 -14.45
N HIS A 138 26.17 14.33 -14.59
CA HIS A 138 26.08 15.12 -15.83
C HIS A 138 25.29 16.39 -15.54
N HIS A 139 25.98 17.38 -14.94
CA HIS A 139 25.62 18.78 -15.15
C HIS A 139 25.80 19.07 -16.64
N GLY A 140 24.71 19.39 -17.34
CA GLY A 140 24.74 19.71 -18.76
C GLY A 140 23.56 20.56 -19.19
N ASN A 141 23.71 21.89 -19.05
CA ASN A 141 23.02 22.96 -19.78
C ASN A 141 21.53 22.73 -20.14
N ALA A 142 20.64 23.13 -19.24
CA ALA A 142 19.32 23.64 -19.60
C ALA A 142 19.00 24.87 -18.72
N SER A 143 18.29 25.85 -19.30
CA SER A 143 18.11 27.21 -18.78
C SER A 143 17.67 27.29 -17.30
N PRO A 144 18.31 28.10 -16.42
CA PRO A 144 18.17 27.94 -14.97
C PRO A 144 16.89 28.54 -14.34
N ARG A 145 16.18 29.45 -15.03
CA ARG A 145 15.17 30.30 -14.38
C ARG A 145 13.71 29.87 -14.56
N SER A 146 13.38 29.18 -15.64
CA SER A 146 12.03 28.65 -15.89
C SER A 146 11.85 27.20 -15.43
N GLN A 147 12.94 26.42 -15.38
CA GLN A 147 12.92 25.06 -14.82
C GLN A 147 12.80 25.07 -13.28
N ALA A 148 13.55 25.93 -12.59
CA ALA A 148 13.49 26.01 -11.12
C ALA A 148 12.09 26.34 -10.55
N SER A 149 11.28 27.15 -11.26
CA SER A 149 9.91 27.47 -10.85
C SER A 149 8.94 26.31 -11.09
N ASN A 150 9.09 25.60 -12.22
CA ASN A 150 8.28 24.41 -12.52
C ASN A 150 8.66 23.22 -11.62
N ASP A 151 9.93 23.15 -11.21
CA ASP A 151 10.44 22.16 -10.27
C ASP A 151 9.80 22.32 -8.88
N VAL A 152 9.66 23.55 -8.39
CA VAL A 152 8.99 23.81 -7.09
C VAL A 152 7.51 23.44 -7.16
N ALA A 153 6.78 23.84 -8.20
CA ALA A 153 5.35 23.49 -8.33
C ALA A 153 5.11 21.98 -8.38
N ALA A 154 5.98 21.22 -9.05
CA ALA A 154 5.92 19.75 -9.07
C ALA A 154 6.18 19.14 -7.68
N LEU A 155 7.12 19.71 -6.91
CA LEU A 155 7.36 19.29 -5.52
C LEU A 155 6.19 19.62 -4.60
N GLU A 156 5.56 20.79 -4.77
CA GLU A 156 4.35 21.16 -4.04
C GLU A 156 3.20 20.18 -4.31
N ALA A 157 2.99 19.82 -5.58
CA ALA A 157 2.01 18.79 -5.97
C ALA A 157 2.33 17.41 -5.37
N ALA A 158 3.61 17.05 -5.25
CA ALA A 158 4.02 15.83 -4.57
C ALA A 158 3.67 15.86 -3.08
N VAL A 159 3.93 16.97 -2.38
CA VAL A 159 3.56 17.13 -0.96
C VAL A 159 2.05 17.03 -0.77
N VAL A 160 1.26 17.60 -1.68
CA VAL A 160 -0.21 17.44 -1.68
C VAL A 160 -0.59 15.97 -1.84
N THR A 161 0.03 15.25 -2.76
CA THR A 161 -0.23 13.81 -2.98
C THR A 161 0.12 13.00 -1.73
N TRP A 162 1.28 13.25 -1.13
CA TRP A 162 1.72 12.58 0.09
C TRP A 162 0.75 12.82 1.24
N ARG A 163 0.25 14.05 1.38
CA ARG A 163 -0.77 14.36 2.39
C ARG A 163 -2.01 13.50 2.22
N HIS A 164 -2.54 13.36 1.02
CA HIS A 164 -3.72 12.53 0.77
C HIS A 164 -3.46 11.04 1.09
N LEU A 165 -2.31 10.51 0.67
CA LEU A 165 -1.92 9.11 0.97
C LEU A 165 -1.79 8.86 2.48
N VAL A 166 -1.20 9.81 3.21
CA VAL A 166 -1.04 9.72 4.66
C VAL A 166 -2.39 9.86 5.36
N GLN A 167 -3.25 10.78 4.92
CA GLN A 167 -4.59 10.94 5.48
C GLN A 167 -5.44 9.69 5.28
N ASP A 168 -5.34 8.99 4.13
CA ASP A 168 -5.98 7.67 3.94
C ASP A 168 -5.55 6.69 5.04
N ILE A 169 -4.25 6.61 5.34
CA ILE A 169 -3.71 5.72 6.37
C ILE A 169 -4.19 6.14 7.76
N LEU A 170 -4.08 7.42 8.10
CA LEU A 170 -4.45 7.93 9.42
C LEU A 170 -5.95 7.80 9.69
N SER A 171 -6.79 7.93 8.66
CA SER A 171 -8.26 7.81 8.76
C SER A 171 -8.75 6.40 9.07
N LYS A 172 -7.93 5.36 8.83
CA LYS A 172 -8.29 3.98 9.14
C LYS A 172 -8.38 3.82 10.65
N THR A 173 -9.46 3.23 11.12
CA THR A 173 -9.69 2.92 12.54
C THR A 173 -9.69 1.41 12.75
N PRO A 174 -9.39 0.93 13.98
CA PRO A 174 -9.49 -0.49 14.29
C PRO A 174 -10.89 -1.04 13.99
N GLN A 175 -11.95 -0.26 14.25
CA GLN A 175 -13.33 -0.68 14.05
C GLN A 175 -13.65 -0.88 12.56
N ALA A 176 -13.20 0.02 11.69
CA ALA A 176 -13.38 -0.13 10.25
C ALA A 176 -12.62 -1.33 9.68
N PHE A 177 -11.45 -1.65 10.25
CA PHE A 177 -10.67 -2.82 9.87
C PHE A 177 -11.37 -4.13 10.28
N ILE A 178 -11.94 -4.19 11.48
CA ILE A 178 -12.58 -5.39 12.04
C ILE A 178 -13.97 -5.66 11.44
N GLN A 179 -14.70 -4.62 11.01
CA GLN A 179 -16.07 -4.74 10.46
C GLN A 179 -16.09 -4.97 8.93
N GLY A 180 -15.00 -5.45 8.35
CA GLY A 180 -14.91 -5.72 6.92
C GLY A 180 -16.01 -6.69 6.41
N PRO A 181 -16.48 -6.53 5.15
CA PRO A 181 -17.55 -7.35 4.60
C PRO A 181 -17.17 -8.85 4.62
N GLY A 182 -17.96 -9.64 5.33
CA GLY A 182 -17.78 -11.10 5.44
C GLY A 182 -16.77 -11.56 6.48
N GLN A 183 -16.18 -10.67 7.29
CA GLN A 183 -15.30 -11.05 8.41
C GLN A 183 -16.06 -11.21 9.71
N THR A 184 -15.79 -12.29 10.43
CA THR A 184 -16.18 -12.41 11.85
C THR A 184 -15.17 -11.61 12.67
N ALA A 185 -15.67 -10.68 13.48
CA ALA A 185 -14.83 -9.87 14.35
C ALA A 185 -14.10 -10.75 15.37
N THR A 186 -12.78 -10.87 15.26
CA THR A 186 -11.94 -11.60 16.24
C THR A 186 -10.92 -10.65 16.86
N PRO A 187 -10.48 -10.89 18.11
CA PRO A 187 -9.41 -10.10 18.73
C PRO A 187 -8.09 -10.18 17.96
N LEU A 188 -7.86 -11.25 17.19
CA LEU A 188 -6.68 -11.39 16.36
C LEU A 188 -6.63 -10.34 15.24
N LEU A 189 -7.79 -9.93 14.71
CA LEU A 189 -7.86 -8.84 13.72
C LEU A 189 -7.39 -7.50 14.30
N GLU A 190 -7.60 -7.26 15.60
CA GLU A 190 -7.10 -6.05 16.25
C GLU A 190 -5.57 -6.08 16.40
N LEU A 191 -4.99 -7.26 16.68
CA LEU A 191 -3.53 -7.44 16.67
C LEU A 191 -2.93 -7.22 15.28
N GLU A 192 -3.56 -7.77 14.25
CA GLU A 192 -3.15 -7.59 12.86
C GLU A 192 -3.24 -6.14 12.43
N TYR A 193 -4.31 -5.44 12.82
CA TYR A 193 -4.46 -4.01 12.57
C TYR A 193 -3.29 -3.19 13.15
N TRP A 194 -2.98 -3.36 14.44
CA TRP A 194 -1.93 -2.57 15.08
C TRP A 194 -0.54 -2.90 14.52
N SER A 195 -0.28 -4.17 14.19
CA SER A 195 0.97 -4.57 13.53
C SER A 195 1.10 -3.98 12.12
N ALA A 196 0.04 -4.04 11.31
CA ALA A 196 0.01 -3.45 9.98
C ALA A 196 0.14 -1.91 10.04
N ARG A 197 -0.55 -1.25 10.97
CA ARG A 197 -0.46 0.21 11.15
C ARG A 197 0.93 0.64 11.59
N ALA A 198 1.57 -0.09 12.50
CA ALA A 198 2.94 0.18 12.94
C ALA A 198 3.94 0.02 11.79
N ALA A 199 3.78 -1.03 10.97
CA ALA A 199 4.61 -1.25 9.78
C ALA A 199 4.43 -0.15 8.72
N ASP A 200 3.19 0.17 8.35
CA ASP A 200 2.84 1.23 7.39
C ASP A 200 3.46 2.57 7.81
N LEU A 201 3.24 3.00 9.06
CA LEU A 201 3.72 4.29 9.56
C LEU A 201 5.25 4.32 9.71
N SER A 202 5.87 3.22 10.14
CA SER A 202 7.33 3.14 10.21
C SER A 202 7.99 3.21 8.83
N GLY A 203 7.38 2.56 7.82
CA GLY A 203 7.81 2.66 6.43
C GLY A 203 7.71 4.08 5.88
N LEU A 204 6.65 4.82 6.24
CA LEU A 204 6.50 6.22 5.85
C LEU A 204 7.53 7.13 6.52
N VAL A 205 7.80 6.95 7.82
CA VAL A 205 8.84 7.71 8.52
C VAL A 205 10.21 7.46 7.89
N ALA A 206 10.52 6.21 7.53
CA ALA A 206 11.77 5.88 6.85
C ALA A 206 11.89 6.55 5.47
N GLN A 207 10.81 6.56 4.67
CA GLN A 207 10.79 7.23 3.37
C GLN A 207 10.94 8.75 3.49
N LEU A 208 10.25 9.37 4.44
CA LEU A 208 10.33 10.82 4.69
C LEU A 208 11.67 11.24 5.32
N GLY A 209 12.34 10.34 6.03
CA GLY A 209 13.72 10.53 6.48
C GLY A 209 14.77 10.19 5.42
N GLY A 210 14.35 9.64 4.28
CA GLY A 210 15.23 9.25 3.19
C GLY A 210 15.79 10.43 2.39
N PRO A 211 16.81 10.18 1.55
CA PRO A 211 17.46 11.23 0.77
C PRO A 211 16.49 11.92 -0.19
N GLY A 212 15.53 11.19 -0.79
CA GLY A 212 14.53 11.76 -1.71
C GLY A 212 13.70 12.86 -1.04
N ALA A 213 13.07 12.56 0.09
CA ALA A 213 12.27 13.52 0.85
C ALA A 213 13.10 14.66 1.44
N GLY A 214 14.36 14.39 1.84
CA GLY A 214 15.29 15.42 2.28
C GLY A 214 15.58 16.48 1.21
N VAL A 215 15.76 16.06 -0.05
CA VAL A 215 15.94 17.01 -1.16
C VAL A 215 14.67 17.81 -1.41
N VAL A 216 13.49 17.18 -1.37
CA VAL A 216 12.20 17.89 -1.50
C VAL A 216 12.07 18.97 -0.42
N SER A 217 12.34 18.63 0.84
CA SER A 217 12.30 19.58 1.96
C SER A 217 13.29 20.74 1.75
N ALA A 218 14.53 20.44 1.34
CA ALA A 218 15.55 21.46 1.10
C ALA A 218 15.16 22.43 -0.01
N GLN A 219 14.59 21.93 -1.11
CA GLN A 219 14.20 22.74 -2.26
C GLN A 219 12.98 23.61 -1.96
N LEU A 220 11.97 23.06 -1.28
CA LEU A 220 10.82 23.85 -0.82
C LEU A 220 11.23 24.96 0.16
N LYS A 221 12.21 24.69 1.05
CA LYS A 221 12.77 25.70 1.97
C LYS A 221 13.57 26.77 1.23
N ALA A 222 14.42 26.38 0.28
CA ALA A 222 15.17 27.32 -0.55
C ALA A 222 14.25 28.25 -1.36
N ALA A 223 13.13 27.73 -1.84
CA ALA A 223 12.11 28.49 -2.56
C ALA A 223 11.17 29.30 -1.64
N SER A 224 11.33 29.22 -0.30
CA SER A 224 10.41 29.83 0.68
C SER A 224 8.94 29.42 0.47
N SER A 225 8.71 28.20 -0.02
CA SER A 225 7.37 27.67 -0.27
C SER A 225 6.62 27.41 1.04
N THR A 226 5.33 27.75 1.08
CA THR A 226 4.44 27.44 2.21
C THR A 226 4.26 25.94 2.44
N TYR A 227 4.50 25.12 1.41
CA TYR A 227 4.45 23.67 1.50
C TYR A 227 5.60 23.06 2.30
N SER A 228 6.68 23.80 2.53
CA SER A 228 7.76 23.35 3.43
C SER A 228 7.26 23.14 4.86
N ALA A 229 6.50 24.11 5.39
CA ALA A 229 5.88 24.01 6.71
C ALA A 229 4.78 22.95 6.75
N ALA A 230 4.04 22.77 5.65
CA ALA A 230 3.03 21.71 5.54
C ALA A 230 3.68 20.32 5.59
N LEU A 231 4.83 20.13 4.91
CA LEU A 231 5.61 18.90 4.96
C LEU A 231 6.15 18.62 6.37
N ASP A 232 6.72 19.63 7.04
CA ASP A 232 7.23 19.46 8.41
C ASP A 232 6.10 19.06 9.39
N ARG A 233 4.89 19.62 9.23
CA ARG A 233 3.70 19.20 9.99
C ARG A 233 3.29 17.77 9.68
N LEU A 234 3.26 17.39 8.40
CA LEU A 234 2.90 16.03 7.99
C LEU A 234 3.87 14.99 8.59
N VAL A 235 5.17 15.29 8.58
CA VAL A 235 6.19 14.42 9.21
C VAL A 235 5.94 14.28 10.72
N LEU A 236 5.57 15.36 11.40
CA LEU A 236 5.27 15.31 12.83
C LEU A 236 4.01 14.47 13.12
N GLU A 237 2.94 14.68 12.35
CA GLU A 237 1.68 13.90 12.47
C GLU A 237 1.94 12.39 12.31
N ILE A 238 2.75 12.00 11.34
CA ILE A 238 3.10 10.59 11.11
C ILE A 238 3.91 10.03 12.28
N LYS A 239 4.88 10.79 12.81
CA LYS A 239 5.70 10.34 13.95
C LYS A 239 4.86 10.10 15.20
N VAL A 240 3.94 11.01 15.52
CA VAL A 240 3.04 10.85 16.67
C VAL A 240 2.18 9.60 16.50
N ALA A 241 1.58 9.41 15.32
CA ALA A 241 0.77 8.22 15.04
C ALA A 241 1.61 6.93 15.03
N GLN A 242 2.88 7.00 14.60
CA GLN A 242 3.80 5.86 14.60
C GLN A 242 4.12 5.43 16.02
N GLU A 243 4.48 6.37 16.90
CA GLU A 243 4.77 6.10 18.32
C GLU A 243 3.60 5.39 18.98
N GLU A 244 2.38 5.89 18.78
CA GLU A 244 1.15 5.24 19.26
C GLU A 244 0.99 3.81 18.71
N ALA A 245 1.14 3.63 17.40
CA ALA A 245 0.95 2.33 16.77
C ALA A 245 1.99 1.30 17.22
N VAL A 246 3.26 1.70 17.34
CA VAL A 246 4.37 0.86 17.79
C VAL A 246 4.19 0.48 19.26
N ASP A 247 3.78 1.43 20.12
CA ASP A 247 3.50 1.13 21.51
C ASP A 247 2.33 0.15 21.64
N ASN A 248 1.21 0.40 20.95
CA ASN A 248 0.07 -0.52 20.96
C ASN A 248 0.45 -1.92 20.46
N GLU A 249 1.21 -2.02 19.36
CA GLU A 249 1.70 -3.30 18.87
C GLU A 249 2.57 -4.01 19.93
N LYS A 250 3.51 -3.28 20.55
CA LYS A 250 4.41 -3.81 21.59
C LYS A 250 3.65 -4.40 22.78
N TRP A 251 2.58 -3.75 23.24
CA TRP A 251 1.79 -4.21 24.39
C TRP A 251 0.77 -5.28 24.06
N LEU A 252 0.23 -5.27 22.84
CA LEU A 252 -0.75 -6.27 22.42
C LEU A 252 -0.11 -7.56 21.91
N ARG A 253 1.09 -7.50 21.31
CA ARG A 253 1.81 -8.66 20.75
C ARG A 253 1.91 -9.87 21.70
N PRO A 254 2.21 -9.72 23.01
CA PRO A 254 2.27 -10.86 23.93
C PRO A 254 0.94 -11.63 24.10
N LEU A 255 -0.19 -10.98 23.82
CA LEU A 255 -1.52 -11.56 23.97
C LEU A 255 -1.84 -12.58 22.88
N ARG A 256 -1.17 -12.48 21.74
CA ARG A 256 -1.39 -13.33 20.55
C ARG A 256 -1.49 -14.80 20.92
N LYS A 257 -0.51 -15.32 21.66
CA LYS A 257 -0.46 -16.72 22.08
C LYS A 257 -1.70 -17.14 22.87
N TYR A 258 -2.18 -16.28 23.76
CA TYR A 258 -3.34 -16.57 24.60
C TYR A 258 -4.65 -16.48 23.82
N LEU A 259 -4.75 -15.54 22.88
CA LEU A 259 -5.91 -15.37 22.01
C LEU A 259 -6.03 -16.52 21.00
N GLU A 260 -4.91 -16.96 20.41
CA GLU A 260 -4.85 -18.13 19.53
C GLU A 260 -5.29 -19.40 20.27
N ALA A 261 -4.74 -19.64 21.47
CA ALA A 261 -5.13 -20.77 22.32
C ALA A 261 -6.60 -20.73 22.78
N PHE A 262 -7.22 -19.55 22.83
CA PHE A 262 -8.64 -19.39 23.16
C PHE A 262 -9.54 -19.68 21.95
N MET A 263 -9.06 -19.42 20.74
CA MET A 263 -9.80 -19.67 19.50
C MET A 263 -9.67 -21.12 19.01
N GLU A 264 -8.69 -21.87 19.50
CA GLU A 264 -8.62 -23.31 19.28
C GLU A 264 -9.80 -24.03 19.95
N PRO A 265 -10.42 -25.01 19.26
CA PRO A 265 -11.50 -25.80 19.85
C PRO A 265 -10.96 -26.53 21.09
N PRO A 266 -11.71 -26.57 22.21
CA PRO A 266 -11.22 -27.21 23.43
C PRO A 266 -10.96 -28.70 23.16
N GLU A 267 -9.71 -29.14 23.31
CA GLU A 267 -9.42 -30.56 23.48
C GLU A 267 -10.11 -31.04 24.76
N TYR A 268 -11.08 -31.94 24.62
CA TYR A 268 -11.81 -32.47 25.76
C TYR A 268 -10.98 -33.59 26.43
N PRO A 269 -10.86 -33.60 27.78
CA PRO A 269 -11.42 -32.64 28.73
C PRO A 269 -10.58 -31.36 28.86
N ALA A 270 -11.26 -30.21 28.90
CA ALA A 270 -10.62 -28.89 29.02
C ALA A 270 -9.75 -28.81 30.29
N ARG A 271 -8.47 -28.41 30.14
CA ARG A 271 -7.57 -28.23 31.29
C ARG A 271 -8.02 -27.01 32.13
N PRO A 272 -8.24 -27.14 33.45
CA PRO A 272 -8.57 -26.01 34.32
C PRO A 272 -7.43 -24.99 34.50
N GLU A 273 -6.20 -25.34 34.11
CA GLU A 273 -5.02 -24.46 34.21
C GLU A 273 -5.03 -23.35 33.13
N THR A 274 -5.48 -23.66 31.91
CA THR A 274 -5.56 -22.68 30.81
C THR A 274 -6.55 -21.56 31.14
N PHE A 275 -7.66 -21.88 31.82
CA PHE A 275 -8.64 -20.89 32.28
C PHE A 275 -8.08 -19.89 33.31
N LYS A 276 -7.19 -20.33 34.21
CA LYS A 276 -6.55 -19.44 35.21
C LYS A 276 -5.57 -18.48 34.55
N GLU A 277 -4.75 -18.97 33.62
CA GLU A 277 -3.81 -18.16 32.85
C GLU A 277 -4.54 -17.11 32.00
N GLN A 278 -5.67 -17.48 31.40
CA GLN A 278 -6.54 -16.59 30.61
C GLN A 278 -7.19 -15.49 31.46
N SER A 279 -7.72 -15.83 32.65
CA SER A 279 -8.29 -14.84 33.58
C SER A 279 -7.25 -13.84 34.09
N CYS A 280 -6.02 -14.31 34.35
CA CYS A 280 -4.89 -13.45 34.68
C CYS A 280 -4.53 -12.50 33.54
N CYS A 281 -4.48 -12.98 32.29
CA CYS A 281 -4.23 -12.15 31.12
C CYS A 281 -5.30 -11.07 30.92
N ASN A 282 -6.58 -11.42 31.05
CA ASN A 282 -7.69 -10.46 30.99
C ASN A 282 -7.62 -9.41 32.13
N ARG A 283 -7.25 -9.80 33.35
CA ARG A 283 -7.06 -8.85 34.45
C ARG A 283 -5.85 -7.93 34.23
N ILE A 284 -4.76 -8.44 33.65
CA ILE A 284 -3.59 -7.62 33.30
C ILE A 284 -3.98 -6.64 32.19
N LEU A 285 -4.72 -7.08 31.17
CA LEU A 285 -5.22 -6.22 30.11
C LEU A 285 -6.14 -5.12 30.61
N LEU A 286 -7.13 -5.46 31.44
CA LEU A 286 -8.05 -4.49 32.03
C LEU A 286 -7.34 -3.52 32.98
N ARG A 287 -6.30 -3.98 33.69
CA ARG A 287 -5.51 -3.12 34.58
C ARG A 287 -4.58 -2.21 33.79
N GLN A 288 -3.99 -2.70 32.70
CA GLN A 288 -3.17 -1.91 31.80
C GLN A 288 -4.03 -0.87 31.06
N ALA A 289 -5.16 -1.27 30.46
CA ALA A 289 -6.11 -0.37 29.80
C ALA A 289 -6.61 0.78 30.70
N ARG A 290 -6.68 0.57 32.02
CA ARG A 290 -7.01 1.60 33.02
C ARG A 290 -5.83 2.46 33.46
N SER A 291 -4.60 1.95 33.32
CA SER A 291 -3.36 2.62 33.72
C SER A 291 -2.79 3.53 32.63
N TRP A 292 -3.13 3.28 31.36
CA TRP A 292 -2.74 4.15 30.25
C TRP A 292 -3.60 5.42 30.29
N HIS A 293 -3.01 6.53 30.75
CA HIS A 293 -3.50 7.87 30.38
C HIS A 293 -3.26 8.03 28.88
N TRP A 294 -4.24 7.68 28.08
CA TRP A 294 -4.24 7.90 26.64
C TRP A 294 -4.12 9.42 26.36
N PRO A 295 -3.08 9.92 25.67
CA PRO A 295 -2.87 11.37 25.51
C PRO A 295 -3.85 12.06 24.56
N SER A 296 -4.83 11.37 23.97
CA SER A 296 -5.70 11.93 22.94
C SER A 296 -7.16 11.52 23.15
N GLN A 297 -7.98 12.42 23.70
CA GLN A 297 -9.43 12.27 23.97
C GLN A 297 -10.34 11.85 22.78
N SER A 298 -9.77 11.44 21.65
CA SER A 298 -10.48 10.89 20.49
C SER A 298 -10.00 9.47 20.21
N LEU A 299 -10.91 8.50 20.38
CA LEU A 299 -10.79 7.07 20.02
C LEU A 299 -10.36 6.09 21.13
N MET A 300 -11.18 5.99 22.17
CA MET A 300 -11.68 4.66 22.56
C MET A 300 -13.17 4.59 22.18
N PRO A 301 -13.53 3.80 21.16
CA PRO A 301 -14.49 2.74 21.36
C PRO A 301 -13.63 1.51 21.55
N SER A 302 -13.43 1.12 22.81
CA SER A 302 -13.17 -0.27 23.15
C SER A 302 -13.89 -1.16 22.13
N SER A 303 -13.13 -1.84 21.27
CA SER A 303 -13.71 -2.60 20.17
C SER A 303 -14.77 -3.54 20.77
N PRO A 304 -16.01 -3.54 20.27
CA PRO A 304 -17.03 -4.49 20.72
C PRO A 304 -16.51 -5.93 20.67
N ALA A 305 -15.54 -6.25 19.81
CA ALA A 305 -14.88 -7.55 19.75
C ALA A 305 -14.02 -7.85 21.00
N MET A 306 -13.22 -6.91 21.49
CA MET A 306 -12.47 -7.08 22.74
C MET A 306 -13.40 -7.10 23.95
N ILE A 307 -14.43 -6.24 23.98
CA ILE A 307 -15.48 -6.31 25.01
C ILE A 307 -16.21 -7.66 24.95
N ASN A 308 -16.53 -8.17 23.76
CA ASN A 308 -17.22 -9.44 23.58
C ASN A 308 -16.34 -10.63 23.97
N VAL A 309 -15.02 -10.56 23.82
CA VAL A 309 -14.12 -11.62 24.32
C VAL A 309 -13.93 -11.54 25.84
N VAL A 310 -13.89 -10.32 26.40
CA VAL A 310 -13.94 -10.15 27.87
C VAL A 310 -15.29 -10.65 28.43
N ASN A 311 -16.40 -10.35 27.75
CA ASN A 311 -17.74 -10.76 28.15
C ASN A 311 -17.99 -12.25 27.89
N ALA A 312 -17.51 -12.84 26.79
CA ALA A 312 -17.59 -14.27 26.52
C ALA A 312 -16.74 -15.07 27.52
N GLY A 313 -15.55 -14.57 27.86
CA GLY A 313 -14.73 -15.12 28.96
C GLY A 313 -15.45 -15.03 30.31
N ALA A 314 -16.18 -13.94 30.58
CA ALA A 314 -17.02 -13.82 31.76
C ALA A 314 -18.23 -14.76 31.74
N SER A 315 -18.88 -14.99 30.59
CA SER A 315 -20.01 -15.92 30.41
C SER A 315 -19.60 -17.39 30.56
N VAL A 316 -18.41 -17.77 30.09
CA VAL A 316 -17.87 -19.13 30.32
C VAL A 316 -17.50 -19.32 31.80
N HIS A 317 -16.97 -18.29 32.47
CA HIS A 317 -16.76 -18.31 33.92
C HIS A 317 -18.08 -18.39 34.73
N LEU A 318 -19.17 -17.80 34.24
CA LEU A 318 -20.50 -17.85 34.87
C LEU A 318 -21.16 -19.23 34.79
N LEU A 319 -20.79 -20.07 33.81
CA LEU A 319 -21.37 -21.40 33.64
C LEU A 319 -20.70 -22.49 34.51
N HIS A 320 -19.51 -22.26 35.07
CA HIS A 320 -18.73 -23.30 35.78
C HIS A 320 -18.09 -22.85 37.12
N GLY A 321 -18.52 -21.74 37.73
CA GLY A 321 -17.96 -21.27 39.02
C GLY A 321 -18.98 -20.57 39.93
N PRO A 322 -18.79 -20.62 41.27
CA PRO A 322 -19.78 -20.14 42.24
C PRO A 322 -19.86 -18.61 42.24
N VAL A 323 -21.01 -18.08 41.79
CA VAL A 323 -21.83 -16.87 42.13
C VAL A 323 -21.17 -15.56 42.67
N CYS A 324 -19.89 -15.52 43.07
CA CYS A 324 -19.29 -14.36 43.73
C CYS A 324 -18.76 -13.26 42.78
N CYS A 325 -18.74 -13.44 41.45
CA CYS A 325 -18.20 -12.42 40.53
C CYS A 325 -19.23 -11.40 40.01
N LEU A 326 -20.53 -11.58 40.32
CA LEU A 326 -21.61 -10.71 39.84
C LEU A 326 -21.58 -9.29 40.43
N SER A 327 -20.91 -9.06 41.57
CA SER A 327 -20.87 -7.74 42.21
C SER A 327 -19.92 -6.74 41.54
N ALA A 328 -18.97 -7.19 40.72
CA ALA A 328 -17.96 -6.30 40.12
C ALA A 328 -18.35 -5.77 38.73
N LEU A 329 -19.22 -6.49 37.99
CA LEU A 329 -19.72 -6.06 36.67
C LEU A 329 -20.93 -5.13 36.77
N CYS A 330 -21.73 -5.23 37.83
CA CYS A 330 -22.93 -4.40 37.97
C CYS A 330 -22.64 -2.96 38.45
N CYS A 331 -21.41 -2.65 38.89
CA CYS A 331 -21.00 -1.30 39.30
C CYS A 331 -20.31 -0.49 38.18
N MET A 332 -20.32 -0.96 36.93
CA MET A 332 -19.65 -0.29 35.80
C MET A 332 -20.53 -0.17 34.53
N LEU A 333 -21.85 -0.01 34.73
CA LEU A 333 -22.73 0.67 33.78
C LEU A 333 -23.04 2.07 34.30
#